data_AF-A0A2K8ZYB2-F1
#
_entry.id   AF-A0A2K8ZYB2-F1
#
_cell.length_a   1.000
_cell.length_b   1.000
_cell.length_c   1.000
_cell.angle_alpha   90.00
_cell.angle_beta   90.00
_cell.angle_gamma   90.00
#
_symmetry.space_group_name_H-M   'P 1'
#
loop_
_entity.id
_entity.type
_entity.pdbx_description
1 polymer ?
#
loop_
_entity_poly.entity_id
_entity_poly.type
_entity_poly.pdbx_seq_one_letter_code
_entity_poly.pdbx_strand_id
1 'polypeptide(L)'
;MTTIQKVIKSTIKVDDVESIIEKLTLERDENEIALSNLIDTKVKKPDIPESIFNTKYREYSDRLKVLTAEINKLELEHVKNYDTKKRMDKIGEILGKKNLVIDELDSEILSTFIYKMCLVIMDFITVFDNL
;
A
#
# COMPACT_ATOMS: atom_id res chain seq x y z
N MET A 1 -11.75 13.41 -8.94
CA MET A 1 -10.48 12.99 -8.29
C MET A 1 -9.70 14.23 -7.92
N THR A 2 -9.28 14.38 -6.67
CA THR A 2 -8.46 15.52 -6.25
C THR A 2 -7.01 15.34 -6.74
N THR A 3 -6.26 16.44 -6.92
CA THR A 3 -4.84 16.40 -7.33
C THR A 3 -3.99 15.53 -6.40
N ILE A 4 -4.28 15.57 -5.09
CA ILE A 4 -3.60 14.77 -4.06
C ILE A 4 -3.83 13.27 -4.29
N GLN A 5 -5.05 12.85 -4.60
CA GLN A 5 -5.35 11.44 -4.91
C GLN A 5 -4.60 10.96 -6.15
N LYS A 6 -4.47 11.80 -7.18
CA LYS A 6 -3.74 11.48 -8.41
C LYS A 6 -2.25 11.25 -8.14
N VAL A 7 -1.62 12.14 -7.36
CA VAL A 7 -0.19 12.05 -7.00
C VAL A 7 0.10 10.83 -6.12
N ILE A 8 -0.77 10.52 -5.16
CA ILE A 8 -0.58 9.34 -4.30
C ILE A 8 -0.75 8.05 -5.13
N LYS A 9 -1.77 7.97 -5.99
CA LYS A 9 -2.03 6.78 -6.81
C LYS A 9 -0.93 6.52 -7.84
N SER A 10 -0.30 7.56 -8.41
CA SER A 10 0.84 7.40 -9.33
C SER A 10 2.13 6.94 -8.65
N THR A 11 2.20 7.01 -7.32
CA THR A 11 3.39 6.63 -6.54
C THR A 11 3.30 5.18 -6.03
N ILE A 12 2.12 4.56 -6.09
CA ILE A 12 1.87 3.19 -5.62
C ILE A 12 2.11 2.20 -6.78
N LYS A 13 3.27 1.52 -6.78
CA LYS A 13 3.61 0.43 -7.71
C LYS A 13 3.57 -0.91 -6.98
N VAL A 14 2.38 -1.47 -6.75
CA VAL A 14 2.23 -2.73 -6.00
C VAL A 14 2.61 -3.93 -6.86
N ASP A 15 2.12 -3.98 -8.10
CA ASP A 15 2.22 -5.16 -8.96
C ASP A 15 3.67 -5.48 -9.38
N ASP A 16 4.54 -4.45 -9.48
CA ASP A 16 5.95 -4.64 -9.82
C ASP A 16 6.75 -5.30 -8.68
N VAL A 17 6.36 -5.09 -7.41
CA VAL A 17 7.11 -5.55 -6.24
C VAL A 17 6.86 -7.04 -5.97
N GLU A 18 5.63 -7.51 -6.16
CA GLU A 18 5.26 -8.91 -5.94
C GLU A 18 5.99 -9.86 -6.91
N SER A 19 6.05 -9.50 -8.19
CA SER A 19 6.80 -10.28 -9.20
C SER A 19 8.30 -10.37 -8.89
N ILE A 20 8.89 -9.31 -8.33
CA ILE A 20 10.30 -9.30 -7.93
C ILE A 20 10.51 -10.22 -6.71
N ILE A 21 9.60 -10.20 -5.73
CA ILE A 21 9.65 -11.09 -4.57
C ILE A 21 9.59 -12.56 -5.01
N GLU A 22 8.67 -12.92 -5.91
CA GLU A 22 8.55 -14.29 -6.43
C GLU A 22 9.84 -14.75 -7.11
N LYS A 23 10.43 -13.89 -7.96
CA LYS A 23 11.67 -14.20 -8.66
C LYS A 23 12.84 -14.43 -7.69
N LEU A 24 13.00 -13.56 -6.70
CA LEU A 24 14.06 -13.69 -5.70
C LEU A 24 13.85 -14.91 -4.79
N THR A 25 12.59 -15.26 -4.51
CA THR A 25 12.24 -16.46 -3.75
C THR A 25 12.64 -17.73 -4.51
N LEU A 26 12.36 -17.78 -5.82
CA LEU A 26 12.80 -18.89 -6.67
C LEU A 26 14.33 -19.00 -6.67
N GLU A 27 15.05 -17.88 -6.83
CA GLU A 27 16.51 -17.88 -6.81
C GLU A 27 17.09 -18.35 -5.46
N ARG A 28 16.44 -17.97 -4.35
CA ARG A 28 16.80 -18.45 -3.01
C ARG A 28 16.65 -19.98 -2.92
N ASP A 29 15.53 -20.51 -3.40
CA ASP A 29 15.23 -21.94 -3.33
C ASP A 29 16.21 -22.75 -4.18
N GLU A 30 16.53 -22.27 -5.38
CA GLU A 30 17.57 -22.86 -6.23
C GLU A 30 18.94 -22.88 -5.54
N ASN A 31 19.30 -21.79 -4.85
CA ASN A 31 20.56 -21.69 -4.12
C ASN A 31 20.59 -22.59 -2.86
N GLU A 32 19.45 -22.81 -2.21
CA GLU A 32 19.30 -23.76 -1.10
C GLU A 32 19.46 -25.20 -1.59
N ILE A 33 18.87 -25.54 -2.74
CA ILE A 33 19.06 -26.83 -3.41
C ILE A 33 20.54 -27.03 -3.78
N ALA A 34 21.19 -26.01 -4.33
CA ALA A 34 22.62 -26.07 -4.67
C ALA A 34 23.50 -26.31 -3.44
N LEU A 35 23.19 -25.66 -2.31
CA LEU A 35 23.88 -25.86 -1.04
C LEU A 35 23.67 -27.29 -0.51
N SER A 36 22.43 -27.79 -0.55
CA SER A 36 22.11 -29.17 -0.16
C SER A 36 22.88 -30.19 -1.01
N ASN A 37 22.88 -30.01 -2.33
CA ASN A 37 23.61 -30.86 -3.26
C ASN A 37 25.14 -30.83 -3.02
N LEU A 38 25.69 -29.67 -2.63
CA LEU A 38 27.10 -29.54 -2.27
C LEU A 38 27.44 -30.38 -1.03
N ILE A 39 26.58 -30.35 -0.01
CA ILE A 39 26.73 -31.15 1.22
C ILE A 39 26.67 -32.64 0.88
N ASP A 40 25.64 -33.06 0.14
CA ASP A 40 25.48 -34.44 -0.32
C ASP A 40 26.69 -34.94 -1.10
N THR A 41 27.25 -34.08 -1.96
CA THR A 41 28.43 -34.41 -2.77
C THR A 41 29.66 -34.62 -1.88
N LYS A 42 29.86 -33.80 -0.84
CA LYS A 42 30.96 -33.98 0.11
C LYS A 42 30.82 -35.26 0.94
N VAL A 43 29.60 -35.64 1.31
CA VAL A 43 29.33 -36.92 2.00
C VAL A 43 29.65 -38.11 1.09
N LYS A 44 29.22 -38.04 -0.18
CA LYS A 44 29.44 -39.12 -1.17
C LYS A 44 30.88 -39.19 -1.68
N LYS A 45 31.60 -38.07 -1.68
CA LYS A 45 32.99 -37.93 -2.16
C LYS A 45 33.82 -37.16 -1.12
N PRO A 46 34.26 -37.84 -0.04
CA PRO A 46 34.99 -37.19 1.06
C PRO A 46 36.35 -36.63 0.62
N ASP A 47 36.93 -37.19 -0.45
CA ASP A 47 38.23 -36.79 -1.03
C ASP A 47 38.22 -35.40 -1.67
N ILE A 48 37.05 -34.75 -1.80
CA ILE A 48 36.98 -33.37 -2.27
C ILE A 48 37.79 -32.47 -1.32
N PRO A 49 38.73 -31.66 -1.84
CA PRO A 49 39.51 -30.77 -1.01
C PRO A 49 38.63 -29.86 -0.16
N GLU A 50 38.95 -29.80 1.14
CA GLU A 50 38.20 -29.03 2.12
C GLU A 50 38.16 -27.54 1.76
N SER A 51 39.23 -27.01 1.14
CA SER A 51 39.29 -25.63 0.67
C SER A 51 38.24 -25.33 -0.41
N ILE A 52 38.02 -26.26 -1.35
CA ILE A 52 37.06 -26.11 -2.44
C ILE A 52 35.63 -26.17 -1.88
N PHE A 53 35.37 -27.16 -1.02
CA PHE A 53 34.08 -27.31 -0.35
C PHE A 53 33.73 -26.07 0.47
N ASN A 54 34.63 -25.63 1.36
CA ASN A 54 34.38 -24.49 2.23
C ASN A 54 34.18 -23.18 1.48
N THR A 55 34.90 -22.99 0.36
CA THR A 55 34.72 -21.81 -0.49
C THR A 55 33.31 -21.79 -1.08
N LYS A 56 32.88 -22.91 -1.67
CA LYS A 56 31.54 -23.02 -2.29
C LYS A 56 30.42 -22.99 -1.26
N TYR A 57 30.64 -23.60 -0.10
CA TYR A 57 29.69 -23.59 1.01
C TYR A 57 29.47 -22.16 1.51
N ARG A 58 30.55 -21.39 1.68
CA ARG A 58 30.48 -19.98 2.08
C ARG A 58 29.78 -19.13 1.02
N GLU A 59 30.13 -19.31 -0.25
CA GLU A 59 29.51 -18.60 -1.38
C GLU A 59 27.98 -18.76 -1.39
N TYR A 60 27.49 -20.00 -1.33
CA TYR A 60 26.04 -20.26 -1.30
C TYR A 60 25.39 -19.76 -0.02
N SER A 61 26.04 -19.91 1.13
CA SER A 61 25.52 -19.42 2.42
C SER A 61 25.41 -17.90 2.46
N ASP A 62 26.40 -17.18 1.95
CA ASP A 62 26.38 -15.72 1.91
C ASP A 62 25.33 -15.22 0.90
N ARG A 63 25.18 -15.90 -0.24
CA ARG A 63 24.12 -15.60 -1.20
C ARG A 63 22.73 -15.83 -0.62
N LEU A 64 22.50 -16.89 0.17
CA LEU A 64 21.24 -17.10 0.88
C LEU A 64 20.93 -15.92 1.81
N LYS A 65 21.91 -15.47 2.61
CA LYS A 65 21.72 -14.33 3.52
C LYS A 65 21.32 -13.06 2.78
N VAL A 66 21.97 -12.77 1.65
CA VAL A 66 21.67 -11.59 0.83
C VAL A 66 20.25 -11.69 0.27
N LEU A 67 19.90 -12.82 -0.37
CA LEU A 67 18.58 -13.03 -0.95
C LEU A 67 17.47 -12.93 0.10
N THR A 68 17.64 -13.57 1.27
CA THR A 68 16.67 -13.47 2.36
C THR A 68 16.50 -12.03 2.87
N ALA A 69 17.60 -11.29 3.02
CA ALA A 69 17.52 -9.90 3.46
C ALA A 69 16.80 -9.01 2.45
N GLU A 70 17.03 -9.22 1.15
CA GLU A 70 16.39 -8.47 0.07
C GLU A 70 14.90 -8.79 -0.05
N ILE A 71 14.51 -10.08 0.02
CA ILE A 71 13.11 -10.51 0.06
C ILE A 71 12.38 -9.85 1.23
N ASN A 72 12.93 -9.94 2.45
CA ASN A 72 12.30 -9.35 3.64
C ASN A 72 12.11 -7.83 3.52
N LYS A 73 13.07 -7.15 2.88
CA LYS A 73 12.98 -5.70 2.64
C LYS A 73 11.83 -5.38 1.68
N LEU A 74 11.72 -6.13 0.58
CA LEU A 74 10.67 -5.95 -0.42
C LEU A 74 9.29 -6.34 0.13
N GLU A 75 9.18 -7.39 0.93
CA GLU A 75 7.93 -7.77 1.61
C GLU A 75 7.45 -6.64 2.54
N LEU A 76 8.36 -6.04 3.31
CA LEU A 76 8.02 -4.90 4.18
C LEU A 76 7.54 -3.70 3.35
N GLU A 77 8.15 -3.45 2.20
CA GLU A 77 7.73 -2.39 1.28
C GLU A 77 6.37 -2.69 0.65
N HIS A 78 6.14 -3.93 0.24
CA HIS A 78 4.87 -4.40 -0.31
C HIS A 78 3.72 -4.21 0.69
N VAL A 79 3.92 -4.58 1.96
CA VAL A 79 2.94 -4.37 3.03
C VAL A 79 2.63 -2.89 3.26
N LYS A 80 3.65 -2.02 3.25
CA LYS A 80 3.46 -0.56 3.36
C LYS A 80 2.67 0.01 2.18
N ASN A 81 2.95 -0.46 0.97
CA ASN A 81 2.24 -0.04 -0.24
C ASN A 81 0.78 -0.50 -0.21
N TYR A 82 0.52 -1.72 0.25
CA TYR A 82 -0.82 -2.24 0.45
C TYR A 82 -1.63 -1.43 1.47
N ASP A 83 -1.05 -1.12 2.64
CA ASP A 83 -1.72 -0.28 3.65
C ASP A 83 -2.00 1.13 3.11
N THR A 84 -1.07 1.70 2.35
CA THR A 84 -1.26 3.00 1.68
C THR A 84 -2.41 2.96 0.68
N LYS A 85 -2.51 1.90 -0.13
CA LYS A 85 -3.63 1.68 -1.06
C LYS A 85 -4.97 1.60 -0.33
N LYS A 86 -5.04 0.80 0.74
CA LYS A 86 -6.25 0.67 1.57
C LYS A 86 -6.68 2.00 2.20
N ARG A 87 -5.74 2.79 2.70
CA ARG A 87 -6.02 4.14 3.21
C ARG A 87 -6.55 5.06 2.10
N MET A 88 -5.99 4.98 0.90
CA MET A 88 -6.46 5.75 -0.25
C MET A 88 -7.89 5.39 -0.66
N ASP A 89 -8.21 4.09 -0.71
CA ASP A 89 -9.54 3.62 -1.06
C ASP A 89 -10.59 4.12 -0.04
N LYS A 90 -10.26 4.07 1.26
CA LYS A 90 -11.11 4.61 2.32
C LYS A 90 -11.31 6.12 2.22
N ILE A 91 -10.27 6.88 1.87
CA ILE A 91 -10.39 8.32 1.59
C ILE A 91 -11.30 8.56 0.37
N GLY A 92 -11.16 7.75 -0.68
CA GLY A 92 -12.03 7.77 -1.85
C GLY A 92 -13.49 7.53 -1.50
N GLU A 93 -13.77 6.53 -0.66
CA GLU A 93 -15.12 6.20 -0.19
C GLU A 93 -15.73 7.36 0.61
N ILE A 94 -14.98 7.94 1.57
CA ILE A 94 -15.46 9.06 2.39
C ILE A 94 -15.74 10.30 1.53
N LEU A 95 -14.86 10.61 0.57
CA LEU A 95 -15.07 11.73 -0.33
C LEU A 95 -16.22 11.47 -1.32
N GLY A 96 -16.40 10.24 -1.79
CA GLY A 96 -17.54 9.83 -2.60
C GLY A 96 -18.88 10.03 -1.87
N LYS A 97 -18.92 9.72 -0.57
CA LYS A 97 -20.11 9.97 0.29
C LYS A 97 -20.41 11.46 0.53
N LYS A 98 -19.42 12.35 0.37
CA LYS A 98 -19.61 13.81 0.49
C LYS A 98 -20.13 14.48 -0.78
N ASN A 99 -20.05 13.81 -1.93
CA ASN A 99 -20.67 14.25 -3.18
C ASN A 99 -22.13 13.77 -3.28
N LEU A 100 -22.86 13.71 -2.16
CA LEU A 100 -24.31 13.77 -2.20
C LEU A 100 -24.66 15.16 -2.75
N VAL A 101 -24.76 15.23 -4.07
CA VAL A 101 -25.47 16.30 -4.75
C VAL A 101 -26.86 16.31 -4.11
N ILE A 102 -27.30 17.48 -3.65
CA ILE A 102 -28.72 17.68 -3.37
C ILE A 102 -29.38 17.65 -4.75
N ASP A 103 -29.64 16.45 -5.27
CA ASP A 103 -30.27 16.25 -6.58
C ASP A 103 -31.74 16.68 -6.53
N GLU A 104 -32.36 16.60 -5.35
CA GLU A 104 -33.70 17.11 -5.09
C GLU A 104 -33.71 17.98 -3.84
N LEU A 105 -34.11 19.24 -4.03
CA LEU A 105 -34.42 20.15 -2.94
C LEU A 105 -35.79 19.75 -2.39
N ASP A 106 -35.79 19.01 -1.28
CA ASP A 106 -37.03 18.66 -0.58
C ASP A 106 -37.83 19.94 -0.25
N SER A 107 -39.14 19.92 -0.49
CA SER A 107 -40.07 21.00 -0.18
C SER A 107 -39.99 21.42 1.29
N GLU A 108 -39.71 20.47 2.19
CA GLU A 108 -39.52 20.74 3.61
C GLU A 108 -38.23 21.53 3.88
N ILE A 109 -37.15 21.23 3.15
CA ILE A 109 -35.88 21.96 3.23
C ILE A 109 -36.02 23.36 2.63
N LEU A 110 -36.68 23.47 1.48
CA LEU A 110 -36.94 24.76 0.82
C LEU A 110 -37.85 25.66 1.69
N SER A 111 -38.94 25.13 2.23
CA SER A 111 -39.83 25.88 3.12
C SER A 111 -39.14 26.33 4.41
N THR A 112 -38.30 25.47 5.00
CA THR A 112 -37.48 25.83 6.17
C THR A 112 -36.48 26.94 5.84
N PHE A 113 -35.86 26.89 4.66
CA PHE A 113 -34.92 27.90 4.21
C PHE A 113 -35.61 29.26 3.98
N ILE A 114 -36.75 29.26 3.28
CA ILE A 114 -37.57 30.46 3.06
C ILE A 114 -38.05 31.04 4.40
N TYR A 115 -38.55 30.21 5.31
CA TYR A 115 -39.01 30.64 6.63
C TYR A 115 -37.90 31.33 7.42
N LYS A 116 -36.67 30.76 7.42
CA LYS A 116 -35.51 31.39 8.07
C LYS A 116 -35.14 32.73 7.43
N MET A 117 -35.20 32.85 6.11
CA MET A 117 -34.96 34.14 5.44
C MET A 117 -36.02 35.18 5.83
N CYS A 118 -37.29 34.80 5.88
CA CYS A 118 -38.37 35.68 6.29
C CYS A 118 -38.25 36.13 7.74
N LEU A 119 -37.83 35.25 8.65
CA LEU A 119 -37.59 35.61 10.06
C LEU A 119 -36.49 36.67 10.21
N VAL A 120 -35.37 36.51 9.49
CA VAL A 120 -34.27 37.49 9.53
C VAL A 120 -34.73 38.85 8.98
N ILE A 121 -35.55 38.85 7.93
CA ILE A 121 -36.12 40.09 7.37
C ILE A 121 -37.11 40.72 8.35
N MET A 122 -37.99 39.93 8.99
CA MET A 122 -38.90 40.44 10.01
C MET A 122 -38.13 41.05 11.18
N ASP A 123 -37.12 40.37 11.72
CA ASP A 123 -36.28 40.90 12.80
C ASP A 123 -35.61 42.22 12.40
N PHE A 124 -35.17 42.36 11.15
CA PHE A 124 -34.59 43.60 10.64
C PHE A 124 -35.62 44.74 10.57
N ILE A 125 -36.86 44.45 10.18
CA ILE A 125 -37.96 45.42 10.10
C ILE A 125 -38.42 45.84 11.51
N THR A 126 -38.59 44.90 12.45
CA THR A 126 -38.97 45.24 13.83
C THR A 126 -37.92 46.07 14.56
N VAL A 127 -36.64 45.92 14.20
CA VAL A 127 -35.57 46.78 14.74
C VAL A 127 -35.65 48.20 14.17
N PHE A 128 -36.07 48.37 12.90
CA PHE A 128 -36.24 49.68 12.27
C PHE A 128 -37.51 50.41 12.71
N ASP A 129 -38.60 49.71 12.99
CA ASP A 129 -39.87 50.31 13.46
C ASP A 129 -39.83 50.76 14.94
N ASN A 130 -38.78 50.37 15.69
CA ASN A 130 -38.56 50.76 17.10
C ASN A 130 -37.46 51.82 17.30
N LEU A 131 -37.04 52.49 16.23
CA LEU A 131 -36.08 53.60 16.20
C LEU A 131 -36.78 54.91 15.82
#